data_AF-A0A840P5M6-F1
#
_entry.id   AF-A0A840P5M6-F1
#
_cell.length_a   1.000
_cell.length_b   1.000
_cell.length_c   1.000
_cell.angle_alpha   90.00
_cell.angle_beta   90.00
_cell.angle_gamma   90.00
#
_symmetry.space_group_name_H-M   'P 1'
#
loop_
_entity.id
_entity.type
_entity.pdbx_description
1 polymer ?
#
loop_
_entity_poly.entity_id
_entity_poly.type
_entity_poly.pdbx_seq_one_letter_code
_entity_poly.pdbx_strand_id
1 'polypeptide(L)'
;MTTGDSRPGPRPDPPVRWAAGTTFVPTPDGWLVHGPDEDFMVLEVPARDREAVADLIAGRIGADAALARVPDAADLIAELAVPRQEAVEVLLVGDGPLLAPLSRCLDRAGLIVRHGAAPDAATRVMVACAEHLPDAAWRELDSRCRELGVAWHRGHAEGRRWYAGPFTPPSGEPGYEDVRLRRLAACPWPDELAAYWAFLDAGGRPATPPDPAGAEVAAALIAADVRAWADGAEPPSGAGNQVGIDLVAGEIRRHPVLPVPRGLMREVPV
;
A
#
# COMPACT_ATOMS: atom_id res chain seq x y z
N MET A 1 27.41 -37.59 -33.02
CA MET A 1 26.28 -36.78 -32.53
C MET A 1 26.79 -35.98 -31.34
N THR A 2 27.24 -34.76 -31.57
CA THR A 2 27.63 -33.79 -30.55
C THR A 2 26.39 -33.02 -30.14
N THR A 3 25.91 -33.25 -28.91
CA THR A 3 24.84 -32.46 -28.29
C THR A 3 25.39 -31.10 -27.94
N GLY A 4 24.94 -30.07 -28.66
CA GLY A 4 25.30 -28.68 -28.44
C GLY A 4 24.78 -28.18 -27.10
N ASP A 5 25.71 -27.79 -26.24
CA ASP A 5 25.50 -27.03 -25.02
C ASP A 5 24.95 -25.64 -25.38
N SER A 6 23.62 -25.55 -25.51
CA SER A 6 22.93 -24.27 -25.72
C SER A 6 22.78 -23.59 -24.38
N ARG A 7 23.83 -22.88 -23.96
CA ARG A 7 23.72 -21.95 -22.84
C ARG A 7 22.67 -20.89 -23.20
N PRO A 8 21.71 -20.60 -22.30
CA PRO A 8 20.79 -19.49 -22.53
C PRO A 8 21.62 -18.22 -22.72
N GLY A 9 21.35 -17.50 -23.81
CA GLY A 9 21.98 -16.21 -24.08
C GLY A 9 21.72 -15.21 -22.93
N PRO A 10 22.52 -14.13 -22.84
CA PRO A 10 22.33 -13.12 -21.81
C PRO A 10 20.88 -12.62 -21.84
N ARG A 11 20.24 -12.58 -20.67
CA ARG A 11 18.89 -11.98 -20.55
C ARG A 11 18.96 -10.53 -21.03
N PRO A 12 17.98 -10.07 -21.81
CA PRO A 12 17.93 -8.67 -22.20
C PRO A 12 17.83 -7.80 -20.95
N ASP A 13 18.67 -6.77 -20.90
CA ASP A 13 18.70 -5.75 -19.86
C ASP A 13 17.36 -4.99 -19.87
N PRO A 14 16.53 -5.08 -18.81
CA PRO A 14 15.22 -4.47 -18.80
C PRO A 14 15.32 -2.93 -18.77
N PRO A 15 14.35 -2.22 -19.36
CA PRO A 15 14.32 -0.77 -19.30
C PRO A 15 14.21 -0.28 -17.85
N VAL A 16 14.87 0.85 -17.58
CA VAL A 16 14.79 1.55 -16.30
C VAL A 16 13.35 2.04 -16.06
N ARG A 17 12.92 2.00 -14.80
CA ARG A 17 11.63 2.56 -14.37
C ARG A 17 11.86 3.91 -13.70
N TRP A 18 11.12 4.90 -14.14
CA TRP A 18 11.08 6.22 -13.52
C TRP A 18 9.87 6.32 -12.58
N ALA A 19 9.93 7.23 -11.60
CA ALA A 19 8.79 7.51 -10.76
C ALA A 19 7.61 8.04 -11.60
N ALA A 20 6.39 7.69 -11.21
CA ALA A 20 5.19 8.18 -11.89
C ALA A 20 5.08 9.70 -11.70
N GLY A 21 4.88 10.45 -12.79
CA GLY A 21 4.87 11.92 -12.76
C GLY A 21 6.22 12.55 -13.18
N THR A 22 7.31 11.78 -13.19
CA THR A 22 8.60 12.27 -13.70
C THR A 22 8.51 12.63 -15.18
N THR A 23 8.91 13.85 -15.51
CA THR A 23 8.98 14.36 -16.89
C THR A 23 10.40 14.82 -17.21
N PHE A 24 10.94 14.36 -18.33
CA PHE A 24 12.23 14.79 -18.84
C PHE A 24 12.01 15.79 -19.98
N VAL A 25 12.36 17.06 -19.76
CA VAL A 25 12.25 18.14 -20.75
C VAL A 25 13.62 18.37 -21.38
N PRO A 26 13.82 18.13 -22.69
CA PRO A 26 15.11 18.36 -23.34
C PRO A 26 15.53 19.83 -23.31
N THR A 27 16.82 20.09 -23.09
CA THR A 27 17.44 21.41 -23.08
C THR A 27 18.71 21.40 -23.94
N PRO A 28 19.32 22.58 -24.25
CA PRO A 28 20.59 22.63 -24.99
C PRO A 28 21.74 21.90 -24.31
N ASP A 29 21.70 21.76 -22.99
CA ASP A 29 22.80 21.23 -22.17
C ASP A 29 22.50 19.85 -21.56
N GLY A 30 21.28 19.34 -21.71
CA GLY A 30 20.84 18.05 -21.17
C GLY A 30 19.32 18.02 -20.97
N TRP A 31 18.86 17.81 -19.74
CA TRP A 31 17.42 17.74 -19.40
C TRP A 31 17.08 18.55 -18.16
N LEU A 32 15.90 19.16 -18.17
CA LEU A 32 15.19 19.55 -16.96
C LEU A 32 14.30 18.38 -16.56
N VAL A 33 14.53 17.84 -15.36
CA VAL A 33 13.71 16.80 -14.75
C VAL A 33 12.69 17.49 -13.85
N HIS A 34 11.41 17.30 -14.15
CA HIS A 34 10.32 17.65 -13.25
C HIS A 34 9.90 16.38 -12.52
N GLY A 35 10.10 16.33 -11.21
CA GLY A 35 9.85 15.17 -10.39
C GLY A 35 8.38 15.01 -9.97
N PRO A 36 8.05 13.89 -9.30
CA PRO A 36 6.69 13.61 -8.85
C PRO A 36 6.20 14.56 -7.76
N ASP A 37 7.11 15.18 -7.02
CA ASP A 37 6.82 16.10 -5.92
C ASP A 37 6.80 17.57 -6.38
N GLU A 38 6.64 17.81 -7.68
CA GLU A 38 6.63 19.13 -8.33
C GLU A 38 7.97 19.89 -8.17
N ASP A 39 9.06 19.16 -7.95
CA ASP A 39 10.41 19.68 -7.88
C ASP A 39 11.11 19.64 -9.25
N PHE A 40 12.19 20.43 -9.37
CA PHE A 40 12.95 20.56 -10.60
C PHE A 40 14.42 20.26 -10.35
N MET A 41 15.00 19.42 -11.20
CA MET A 41 16.43 19.14 -11.23
C MET A 41 16.99 19.35 -12.64
N VAL A 42 18.17 19.95 -12.73
CA VAL A 42 18.89 20.08 -14.00
C VAL A 42 19.87 18.94 -14.11
N LEU A 43 19.72 18.15 -15.17
CA LEU A 43 20.67 17.12 -15.57
C LEU A 43 21.52 17.65 -16.73
N GLU A 44 22.73 18.08 -16.42
CA GLU A 44 23.72 18.45 -17.43
C GLU A 44 24.35 17.19 -18.03
N VAL A 45 24.31 17.06 -19.35
CA VAL A 45 24.83 15.87 -20.05
C VAL A 45 25.76 16.30 -21.18
N PRO A 46 27.04 15.86 -21.18
CA PRO A 46 27.97 16.13 -22.25
C PRO A 46 27.40 15.73 -23.61
N ALA A 47 27.64 16.54 -24.65
CA ALA A 47 27.05 16.33 -25.98
C ALA A 47 27.24 14.91 -26.55
N ARG A 48 28.37 14.26 -26.24
CA ARG A 48 28.71 12.89 -26.65
C ARG A 48 27.82 11.81 -26.01
N ASP A 49 27.23 12.09 -24.85
CA ASP A 49 26.48 11.12 -24.03
C ASP A 49 24.95 11.30 -24.16
N ARG A 50 24.49 12.40 -24.79
CA ARG A 50 23.07 12.77 -24.88
C ARG A 50 22.21 11.73 -25.60
N GLU A 51 22.71 11.11 -26.66
CA GLU A 51 21.93 10.09 -27.37
C GLU A 51 21.67 8.87 -26.48
N ALA A 52 22.68 8.40 -25.75
CA ALA A 52 22.55 7.29 -24.84
C ALA A 52 21.60 7.60 -23.67
N VAL A 53 21.68 8.81 -23.10
CA VAL A 53 20.75 9.24 -22.03
C VAL A 53 19.32 9.37 -22.57
N ALA A 54 19.13 9.89 -23.79
CA ALA A 54 17.81 9.96 -24.43
C ALA A 54 17.22 8.56 -24.69
N ASP A 55 18.05 7.60 -25.08
CA ASP A 55 17.67 6.20 -25.25
C ASP A 55 17.29 5.56 -23.92
N LEU A 56 18.04 5.83 -22.85
CA LEU A 56 17.75 5.35 -21.50
C LEU A 56 16.40 5.90 -20.99
N ILE A 57 16.20 7.22 -21.07
CA ILE A 57 14.95 7.88 -20.66
C ILE A 57 13.76 7.29 -21.40
N ALA A 58 13.90 7.05 -22.71
CA ALA A 58 12.85 6.50 -23.55
C ALA A 58 12.68 4.97 -23.42
N GLY A 59 13.48 4.30 -22.58
CA GLY A 59 13.45 2.84 -22.39
C GLY A 59 13.91 2.05 -23.62
N ARG A 60 14.66 2.66 -24.53
CA ARG A 60 15.26 1.98 -25.70
C ARG A 60 16.49 1.16 -25.33
N ILE A 61 17.16 1.52 -24.23
CA ILE A 61 18.23 0.74 -23.61
C ILE A 61 17.95 0.57 -22.12
N GLY A 62 18.48 -0.51 -21.52
CA GLY A 62 18.43 -0.73 -20.07
C GLY A 62 19.59 -0.08 -19.32
N ALA A 63 19.66 -0.33 -18.01
CA ALA A 63 20.63 0.28 -17.12
C ALA A 63 22.07 -0.15 -17.44
N ASP A 64 22.32 -1.44 -17.61
CA ASP A 64 23.66 -1.99 -17.89
C ASP A 64 24.17 -1.49 -19.25
N ALA A 65 23.30 -1.44 -20.25
CA ALA A 65 23.63 -0.92 -21.58
C ALA A 65 23.92 0.59 -21.56
N ALA A 66 23.23 1.36 -20.71
CA ALA A 66 23.52 2.78 -20.52
C ALA A 66 24.84 2.99 -19.78
N LEU A 67 25.09 2.25 -18.68
CA LEU A 67 26.33 2.33 -17.90
C LEU A 67 27.57 1.99 -18.73
N ALA A 68 27.46 1.03 -19.66
CA ALA A 68 28.55 0.70 -20.57
C ALA A 68 28.88 1.81 -21.57
N ARG A 69 27.93 2.71 -21.86
CA ARG A 69 28.09 3.83 -22.80
C ARG A 69 28.41 5.15 -22.10
N VAL A 70 27.83 5.35 -20.93
CA VAL A 70 27.91 6.57 -20.13
C VAL A 70 28.20 6.13 -18.68
N PRO A 71 29.47 6.08 -18.26
CA PRO A 71 29.83 5.66 -16.91
C PRO A 71 29.13 6.48 -15.81
N ASP A 72 28.92 7.77 -16.06
CA ASP A 72 28.26 8.70 -15.14
C ASP A 72 26.72 8.51 -15.07
N ALA A 73 26.15 7.62 -15.90
CA ALA A 73 24.72 7.29 -15.81
C ALA A 73 24.37 6.54 -14.51
N ALA A 74 25.37 6.04 -13.77
CA ALA A 74 25.17 5.40 -12.47
C ALA A 74 24.49 6.34 -11.48
N ASP A 75 24.94 7.59 -11.41
CA ASP A 75 24.40 8.58 -10.46
C ASP A 75 22.96 8.94 -10.86
N LEU A 76 22.72 9.18 -12.15
CA LEU A 76 21.38 9.42 -12.70
C LEU A 76 20.40 8.28 -12.35
N ILE A 77 20.83 7.03 -12.56
CA ILE A 77 20.02 5.85 -12.28
C ILE A 77 19.80 5.72 -10.77
N ALA A 78 20.83 5.90 -9.96
CA ALA A 78 20.72 5.81 -8.50
C ALA A 78 19.79 6.89 -7.92
N GLU A 79 19.77 8.08 -8.52
CA GLU A 79 18.97 9.21 -8.05
C GLU A 79 17.52 9.17 -8.52
N LEU A 80 17.26 8.74 -9.76
CA LEU A 80 15.93 8.85 -10.39
C LEU A 80 15.21 7.53 -10.66
N ALA A 81 15.94 6.40 -10.68
CA ALA A 81 15.31 5.12 -10.99
C ALA A 81 14.55 4.57 -9.78
N VAL A 82 13.37 4.03 -10.05
CA VAL A 82 12.63 3.23 -9.07
C VAL A 82 13.14 1.79 -9.12
N PRO A 83 13.60 1.22 -7.99
CA PRO A 83 14.07 -0.16 -7.94
C PRO A 83 13.01 -1.14 -8.46
N ARG A 84 13.44 -2.12 -9.25
CA ARG A 84 12.55 -3.20 -9.68
C ARG A 84 12.39 -4.20 -8.54
N GLN A 85 11.24 -4.19 -7.91
CA GLN A 85 10.91 -5.11 -6.81
C GLN A 85 10.30 -6.41 -7.35
N GLU A 86 10.50 -7.50 -6.60
CA GLU A 86 9.84 -8.78 -6.87
C GLU A 86 8.31 -8.66 -6.73
N ALA A 87 7.58 -9.52 -7.43
CA ALA A 87 6.14 -9.55 -7.30
C ALA A 87 5.76 -10.04 -5.89
N VAL A 88 5.07 -9.21 -5.13
CA VAL A 88 4.60 -9.54 -3.79
C VAL A 88 3.18 -10.10 -3.89
N GLU A 89 2.98 -11.29 -3.30
CA GLU A 89 1.65 -11.86 -3.13
C GLU A 89 0.95 -11.22 -1.91
N VAL A 90 -0.29 -10.80 -2.12
CA VAL A 90 -1.17 -10.21 -1.10
C VAL A 90 -2.34 -11.15 -0.87
N LEU A 91 -2.51 -11.58 0.38
CA LEU A 91 -3.70 -12.31 0.79
C LEU A 91 -4.87 -11.34 0.98
N LEU A 92 -5.92 -11.49 0.18
CA LEU A 92 -7.15 -10.72 0.29
C LEU A 92 -8.25 -11.55 0.96
N VAL A 93 -8.78 -11.05 2.08
CA VAL A 93 -9.79 -11.71 2.91
C VAL A 93 -11.02 -10.83 3.06
N GLY A 94 -12.19 -11.46 3.07
CA GLY A 94 -13.47 -10.82 3.36
C GLY A 94 -14.33 -10.61 2.11
N ASP A 95 -15.30 -9.72 2.23
CA ASP A 95 -16.36 -9.54 1.25
C ASP A 95 -16.86 -8.08 1.15
N GLY A 96 -17.96 -7.90 0.44
CA GLY A 96 -18.66 -6.63 0.33
C GLY A 96 -18.17 -5.71 -0.80
N PRO A 97 -18.71 -4.49 -0.86
CA PRO A 97 -18.47 -3.54 -1.95
C PRO A 97 -17.01 -3.15 -2.18
N LEU A 98 -16.14 -3.35 -1.17
CA LEU A 98 -14.72 -3.02 -1.24
C LEU A 98 -13.87 -4.08 -1.97
N LEU A 99 -14.33 -5.34 -2.02
CA LEU A 99 -13.51 -6.46 -2.50
C LEU A 99 -13.09 -6.32 -3.97
N ALA A 100 -14.05 -6.04 -4.85
CA ALA A 100 -13.78 -5.92 -6.29
C ALA A 100 -12.92 -4.69 -6.64
N PRO A 101 -13.21 -3.48 -6.11
CA PRO A 101 -12.32 -2.32 -6.24
C PRO A 101 -10.90 -2.61 -5.77
N LEU A 102 -10.76 -3.24 -4.60
CA LEU A 102 -9.48 -3.54 -4.00
C LEU A 102 -8.67 -4.53 -4.83
N SER A 103 -9.30 -5.63 -5.29
CA SER A 103 -8.65 -6.60 -6.18
C SER A 103 -8.10 -5.92 -7.45
N ARG A 104 -8.89 -5.05 -8.10
CA ARG A 104 -8.42 -4.28 -9.28
C ARG A 104 -7.29 -3.33 -8.95
N CYS A 105 -7.36 -2.61 -7.83
CA CYS A 105 -6.32 -1.65 -7.43
C CYS A 105 -5.00 -2.36 -7.09
N LEU A 106 -5.04 -3.50 -6.41
CA LEU A 106 -3.86 -4.32 -6.11
C LEU A 106 -3.22 -4.87 -7.39
N ASP A 107 -4.03 -5.39 -8.33
CA ASP A 107 -3.55 -5.86 -9.64
C ASP A 107 -2.88 -4.73 -10.44
N ARG A 108 -3.50 -3.55 -10.50
CA ARG A 108 -2.92 -2.36 -11.15
C ARG A 108 -1.63 -1.89 -10.48
N ALA A 109 -1.48 -2.11 -9.17
CA ALA A 109 -0.25 -1.83 -8.43
C ALA A 109 0.84 -2.89 -8.66
N GLY A 110 0.59 -3.90 -9.50
CA GLY A 110 1.53 -4.97 -9.83
C GLY A 110 1.71 -5.99 -8.70
N LEU A 111 0.71 -6.13 -7.82
CA LEU A 111 0.69 -7.09 -6.72
C LEU A 111 -0.09 -8.35 -7.14
N ILE A 112 0.37 -9.52 -6.70
CA ILE A 112 -0.31 -10.78 -6.99
C ILE A 112 -1.40 -10.98 -5.94
N VAL A 113 -2.67 -10.98 -6.35
CA VAL A 113 -3.79 -11.14 -5.42
C VAL A 113 -4.11 -12.62 -5.24
N ARG A 114 -4.04 -13.11 -4.00
CA ARG A 114 -4.56 -14.42 -3.60
C ARG A 114 -5.76 -14.23 -2.68
N HIS A 115 -6.90 -14.80 -3.05
CA HIS A 115 -8.07 -14.82 -2.16
C HIS A 115 -7.98 -15.97 -1.16
N GLY A 116 -8.39 -15.74 0.08
CA GLY A 116 -8.42 -16.77 1.11
C GLY A 116 -9.20 -16.36 2.36
N ALA A 117 -9.19 -17.23 3.37
CA ALA A 117 -9.94 -17.02 4.60
C ALA A 117 -9.10 -16.44 5.75
N ALA A 118 -7.81 -16.79 5.83
CA ALA A 118 -6.94 -16.39 6.94
C ALA A 118 -5.45 -16.50 6.53
N PRO A 119 -4.55 -15.74 7.18
CA PRO A 119 -3.12 -15.81 6.92
C PRO A 119 -2.51 -17.13 7.42
N ASP A 120 -1.53 -17.62 6.68
CA ASP A 120 -0.71 -18.78 7.01
C ASP A 120 0.76 -18.37 7.18
N ALA A 121 1.64 -19.32 7.49
CA ALA A 121 3.07 -19.06 7.69
C ALA A 121 3.81 -18.55 6.44
N ALA A 122 3.22 -18.70 5.24
CA ALA A 122 3.80 -18.17 4.00
C ALA A 122 3.31 -16.75 3.68
N THR A 123 2.26 -16.29 4.36
CA THR A 123 1.65 -14.97 4.13
C THR A 123 2.60 -13.89 4.64
N ARG A 124 2.96 -12.94 3.78
CA ARG A 124 3.81 -11.79 4.15
C ARG A 124 3.00 -10.52 4.41
N VAL A 125 1.95 -10.34 3.61
CA VAL A 125 1.03 -9.21 3.72
C VAL A 125 -0.38 -9.67 3.44
N MET A 126 -1.34 -9.09 4.15
CA MET A 126 -2.75 -9.32 3.89
C MET A 126 -3.59 -8.04 3.97
N VAL A 127 -4.75 -8.09 3.34
CA VAL A 127 -5.77 -7.05 3.42
C VAL A 127 -7.11 -7.68 3.77
N ALA A 128 -7.75 -7.17 4.81
CA ALA A 128 -9.10 -7.56 5.19
C ALA A 128 -10.12 -6.48 4.77
N CYS A 129 -11.17 -6.86 4.05
CA CYS A 129 -12.27 -5.96 3.69
C CYS A 129 -13.60 -6.45 4.25
N ALA A 130 -14.47 -5.54 4.65
CA ALA A 130 -15.82 -5.87 5.09
C ALA A 130 -16.80 -4.74 4.74
N GLU A 131 -18.08 -5.07 4.58
CA GLU A 131 -19.13 -4.06 4.38
C GLU A 131 -19.44 -3.26 5.66
N HIS A 132 -19.14 -3.82 6.83
CA HIS A 132 -19.29 -3.21 8.14
C HIS A 132 -18.15 -3.68 9.05
N LEU A 133 -17.88 -3.00 10.16
CA LEU A 133 -16.83 -3.39 11.08
C LEU A 133 -17.15 -4.75 11.74
N PRO A 134 -16.33 -5.81 11.54
CA PRO A 134 -16.51 -7.08 12.21
C PRO A 134 -15.52 -7.18 13.40
N ASP A 135 -15.90 -6.62 14.55
CA ASP A 135 -15.00 -6.38 15.70
C ASP A 135 -14.39 -7.68 16.21
N ALA A 136 -15.21 -8.69 16.51
CA ALA A 136 -14.72 -9.98 17.00
C ALA A 136 -13.73 -10.64 16.03
N ALA A 137 -14.08 -10.73 14.75
CA ALA A 137 -13.25 -11.38 13.74
C ALA A 137 -11.93 -10.63 13.50
N TRP A 138 -11.94 -9.30 13.54
CA TRP A 138 -10.72 -8.51 13.35
C TRP A 138 -9.81 -8.51 14.58
N ARG A 139 -10.33 -8.69 15.79
CA ARG A 139 -9.49 -8.93 16.99
C ARG A 139 -8.73 -10.24 16.88
N GLU A 140 -9.40 -11.30 16.44
CA GLU A 140 -8.75 -12.60 16.18
C GLU A 140 -7.70 -12.49 15.08
N LEU A 141 -8.03 -11.79 14.00
CA LEU A 141 -7.13 -11.59 12.87
C LEU A 141 -5.89 -10.76 13.24
N ASP A 142 -6.05 -9.72 14.07
CA ASP A 142 -4.95 -8.91 14.61
C ASP A 142 -3.97 -9.76 15.43
N SER A 143 -4.50 -10.63 16.32
CA SER A 143 -3.66 -11.56 17.11
C SER A 143 -2.88 -12.50 16.20
N ARG A 144 -3.56 -13.11 15.23
CA ARG A 144 -2.95 -14.06 14.30
C ARG A 144 -1.90 -13.41 13.42
N CYS A 145 -2.13 -12.19 12.92
CA CYS A 145 -1.14 -11.46 12.13
C CYS A 145 0.10 -11.13 12.96
N ARG A 146 -0.10 -10.71 14.22
CA ARG A 146 1.01 -10.45 15.16
C ARG A 146 1.84 -11.70 15.45
N GLU A 147 1.18 -12.84 15.67
CA GLU A 147 1.86 -14.12 15.93
C GLU A 147 2.68 -14.61 14.72
N LEU A 148 2.18 -14.38 13.50
CA LEU A 148 2.84 -14.79 12.26
C LEU A 148 3.82 -13.74 11.70
N GLY A 149 3.88 -12.53 12.27
CA GLY A 149 4.66 -11.42 11.71
C GLY A 149 4.14 -10.93 10.35
N VAL A 150 2.84 -11.04 10.12
CA VAL A 150 2.18 -10.64 8.87
C VAL A 150 1.88 -9.14 8.92
N ALA A 151 2.34 -8.40 7.90
CA ALA A 151 1.85 -7.04 7.70
C ALA A 151 0.36 -7.11 7.31
N TRP A 152 -0.49 -6.27 7.91
CA TRP A 152 -1.90 -6.32 7.54
C TRP A 152 -2.56 -4.95 7.46
N HIS A 153 -3.40 -4.80 6.44
CA HIS A 153 -4.21 -3.62 6.18
C HIS A 153 -5.69 -4.00 6.19
N ARG A 154 -6.57 -3.00 6.23
CA ARG A 154 -7.99 -3.22 6.45
C ARG A 154 -8.85 -2.12 5.86
N GLY A 155 -10.07 -2.45 5.47
CA GLY A 155 -11.07 -1.47 5.11
C GLY A 155 -12.48 -1.93 5.40
N HIS A 156 -13.32 -1.00 5.87
CA HIS A 156 -14.72 -1.27 6.20
C HIS A 156 -15.55 0.01 6.08
N ALA A 157 -16.87 -0.13 6.12
CA ALA A 157 -17.73 1.01 6.32
C ALA A 157 -18.28 1.11 7.74
N GLU A 158 -18.53 2.34 8.18
CA GLU A 158 -19.28 2.61 9.41
C GLU A 158 -19.96 3.98 9.31
N GLY A 159 -21.26 4.01 9.60
CA GLY A 159 -22.11 5.16 9.30
C GLY A 159 -22.11 5.47 7.80
N ARG A 160 -21.80 6.73 7.47
CA ARG A 160 -21.70 7.22 6.09
C ARG A 160 -20.30 7.14 5.49
N ARG A 161 -19.32 6.61 6.23
CA ARG A 161 -17.91 6.63 5.86
C ARG A 161 -17.41 5.25 5.46
N TRP A 162 -16.46 5.26 4.55
CA TRP A 162 -15.50 4.17 4.37
C TRP A 162 -14.22 4.49 5.11
N TYR A 163 -13.60 3.48 5.69
CA TYR A 163 -12.32 3.59 6.37
C TYR A 163 -11.27 2.74 5.66
N ALA A 164 -10.09 3.32 5.48
CA ALA A 164 -8.86 2.62 5.12
C ALA A 164 -7.90 2.65 6.30
N GLY A 165 -7.43 1.48 6.71
CA GLY A 165 -6.37 1.35 7.69
C GLY A 165 -6.74 1.38 9.17
N PRO A 166 -5.72 1.56 10.03
CA PRO A 166 -4.32 1.77 9.66
C PRO A 166 -3.66 0.56 9.01
N PHE A 167 -2.52 0.80 8.36
CA PHE A 167 -1.61 -0.26 7.96
C PHE A 167 -0.80 -0.66 9.19
N THR A 168 -0.87 -1.94 9.56
CA THR A 168 -0.12 -2.48 10.68
C THR A 168 1.12 -3.22 10.15
N PRO A 169 2.34 -2.76 10.48
CA PRO A 169 3.57 -3.40 10.02
C PRO A 169 3.79 -4.78 10.67
N PRO A 170 4.75 -5.59 10.17
CA PRO A 170 5.11 -6.87 10.77
C PRO A 170 5.51 -6.81 12.26
N SER A 171 5.99 -5.65 12.73
CA SER A 171 6.26 -5.41 14.16
C SER A 171 4.99 -5.38 15.02
N GLY A 172 3.82 -5.21 14.40
CA GLY A 172 2.50 -5.36 15.02
C GLY A 172 1.90 -4.09 15.62
N GLU A 173 2.52 -2.91 15.46
CA GLU A 173 2.06 -1.66 16.07
C GLU A 173 2.09 -0.48 15.09
N PRO A 174 1.03 0.37 15.06
CA PRO A 174 -0.26 0.19 15.73
C PRO A 174 -1.12 -0.91 15.07
N GLY A 175 -1.74 -1.75 15.91
CA GLY A 175 -2.64 -2.84 15.54
C GLY A 175 -4.11 -2.45 15.50
N TYR A 176 -5.00 -3.41 15.26
CA TYR A 176 -6.46 -3.17 15.35
C TYR A 176 -6.92 -2.98 16.79
N GLU A 177 -6.33 -3.69 17.76
CA GLU A 177 -6.67 -3.48 19.17
C GLU A 177 -6.40 -2.04 19.62
N ASP A 178 -5.33 -1.41 19.11
CA ASP A 178 -5.06 0.01 19.37
C ASP A 178 -6.16 0.92 18.82
N VAL A 179 -6.62 0.66 17.59
CA VAL A 179 -7.75 1.39 17.00
C VAL A 179 -8.99 1.25 17.89
N ARG A 180 -9.31 0.01 18.27
CA ARG A 180 -10.47 -0.33 19.08
C ARG A 180 -10.46 0.40 20.41
N LEU A 181 -9.36 0.29 21.17
CA LEU A 181 -9.20 0.96 22.47
C LEU A 181 -9.25 2.48 22.35
N ARG A 182 -8.61 3.06 21.33
CA ARG A 182 -8.63 4.51 21.11
C ARG A 182 -10.03 5.01 20.77
N ARG A 183 -10.79 4.26 19.97
CA ARG A 183 -12.18 4.60 19.62
C ARG A 183 -13.10 4.52 20.84
N LEU A 184 -12.99 3.48 21.66
CA LEU A 184 -13.73 3.37 22.92
C LEU A 184 -13.38 4.52 23.87
N ALA A 185 -12.09 4.82 24.04
CA ALA A 185 -11.65 5.90 24.93
C ALA A 185 -12.06 7.31 24.45
N ALA A 186 -12.21 7.52 23.14
CA ALA A 186 -12.64 8.79 22.56
C ALA A 186 -14.17 8.93 22.49
N CYS A 187 -14.92 7.84 22.66
CA CYS A 187 -16.37 7.85 22.59
C CYS A 187 -16.97 8.32 23.93
N PRO A 188 -17.93 9.26 23.93
CA PRO A 188 -18.66 9.61 25.15
C PRO A 188 -19.60 8.49 25.64
N TRP A 189 -19.86 7.47 24.80
CA TRP A 189 -20.75 6.34 25.05
C TRP A 189 -20.04 5.01 24.69
N PRO A 190 -18.97 4.64 25.42
CA PRO A 190 -18.14 3.49 25.05
C PRO A 190 -18.90 2.15 25.10
N ASP A 191 -19.82 1.99 26.06
CA ASP A 191 -20.63 0.77 26.19
C ASP A 191 -21.62 0.65 25.03
N GLU A 192 -22.24 1.75 24.62
CA GLU A 192 -23.13 1.79 23.46
C GLU A 192 -22.38 1.55 22.15
N LEU A 193 -21.14 2.05 22.02
CA LEU A 193 -20.28 1.78 20.87
C LEU A 193 -19.91 0.29 20.80
N ALA A 194 -19.54 -0.31 21.93
CA ALA A 194 -19.27 -1.75 22.01
C ALA A 194 -20.51 -2.58 21.70
N ALA A 195 -21.69 -2.18 22.20
CA ALA A 195 -22.96 -2.83 21.89
C ALA A 195 -23.33 -2.71 20.40
N TYR A 196 -23.03 -1.57 19.78
CA TYR A 196 -23.20 -1.39 18.33
C TYR A 196 -22.32 -2.33 17.51
N TRP A 197 -21.06 -2.50 17.87
CA TRP A 197 -20.18 -3.48 17.21
C TRP A 197 -20.67 -4.91 17.41
N ALA A 198 -21.10 -5.27 18.62
CA ALA A 198 -21.69 -6.58 18.88
C ALA A 198 -22.98 -6.83 18.06
N PHE A 199 -23.81 -5.79 17.86
CA PHE A 199 -24.96 -5.86 16.97
C PHE A 199 -24.55 -6.15 15.52
N LEU A 200 -23.49 -5.52 15.01
CA LEU A 200 -22.97 -5.78 13.66
C LEU A 200 -22.41 -7.20 13.52
N ASP A 201 -21.63 -7.66 14.50
CA ASP A 201 -21.08 -9.03 14.55
C ASP A 201 -22.20 -10.10 14.56
N ALA A 202 -23.33 -9.80 15.22
CA ALA A 202 -24.50 -10.67 15.25
C ALA A 202 -25.34 -10.66 13.95
N GLY A 203 -24.88 -10.00 12.89
CA GLY A 203 -25.58 -9.90 11.61
C GLY A 203 -26.50 -8.68 11.48
N GLY A 204 -26.48 -7.78 12.46
CA GLY A 204 -27.15 -6.49 12.39
C GLY A 204 -26.64 -5.64 11.22
N ARG A 205 -27.50 -4.78 10.68
CA ARG A 205 -27.18 -3.93 9.53
C ARG A 205 -27.64 -2.48 9.77
N PRO A 206 -26.86 -1.48 9.33
CA PRO A 206 -27.35 -0.12 9.23
C PRO A 206 -28.58 -0.03 8.34
N ALA A 207 -29.48 0.92 8.63
CA ALA A 207 -30.69 1.12 7.82
C ALA A 207 -30.37 1.57 6.38
N THR A 208 -29.22 2.18 6.14
CA THR A 208 -28.77 2.63 4.82
C THR A 208 -27.27 2.39 4.68
N PRO A 209 -26.82 1.75 3.60
CA PRO A 209 -25.39 1.57 3.34
C PRO A 209 -24.71 2.90 2.99
N PRO A 210 -23.38 3.00 3.15
CA PRO A 210 -22.61 4.15 2.67
C PRO A 210 -22.63 4.22 1.13
N ASP A 211 -22.21 5.37 0.59
CA ASP A 211 -21.99 5.51 -0.85
C ASP A 211 -20.88 4.53 -1.32
N PRO A 212 -21.14 3.66 -2.31
CA PRO A 212 -20.14 2.71 -2.83
C PRO A 212 -18.93 3.40 -3.47
N ALA A 213 -19.03 4.66 -3.92
CA ALA A 213 -17.88 5.40 -4.44
C ALA A 213 -16.79 5.60 -3.38
N GLY A 214 -17.15 5.66 -2.09
CA GLY A 214 -16.16 5.71 -1.01
C GLY A 214 -15.32 4.42 -0.90
N ALA A 215 -15.87 3.28 -1.31
CA ALA A 215 -15.14 2.02 -1.35
C ALA A 215 -14.03 2.04 -2.40
N GLU A 216 -14.26 2.69 -3.55
CA GLU A 216 -13.25 2.85 -4.60
C GLU A 216 -12.05 3.68 -4.11
N VAL A 217 -12.32 4.76 -3.38
CA VAL A 217 -11.26 5.60 -2.78
C VAL A 217 -10.50 4.82 -1.70
N ALA A 218 -11.22 4.10 -0.82
CA ALA A 218 -10.60 3.28 0.21
C ALA A 218 -9.70 2.20 -0.41
N ALA A 219 -10.16 1.51 -1.46
CA ALA A 219 -9.39 0.51 -2.19
C ALA A 219 -8.11 1.08 -2.80
N ALA A 220 -8.19 2.28 -3.40
CA ALA A 220 -7.02 2.93 -3.99
C ALA A 220 -5.98 3.30 -2.93
N LEU A 221 -6.39 3.85 -1.79
CA LEU A 221 -5.50 4.17 -0.66
C LEU A 221 -4.83 2.91 -0.10
N ILE A 222 -5.61 1.86 0.13
CA ILE A 222 -5.10 0.58 0.64
C ILE A 222 -4.09 -0.05 -0.32
N ALA A 223 -4.36 -0.04 -1.63
CA ALA A 223 -3.43 -0.60 -2.61
C ALA A 223 -2.14 0.21 -2.70
N ALA A 224 -2.21 1.54 -2.59
CA ALA A 224 -1.02 2.40 -2.53
C ALA A 224 -0.17 2.12 -1.29
N ASP A 225 -0.81 1.93 -0.13
CA ASP A 225 -0.14 1.59 1.13
C ASP A 225 0.56 0.23 1.06
N VAL A 226 -0.10 -0.80 0.50
CA VAL A 226 0.50 -2.14 0.33
C VAL A 226 1.65 -2.11 -0.67
N ARG A 227 1.53 -1.36 -1.77
CA ARG A 227 2.60 -1.20 -2.76
C ARG A 227 3.81 -0.49 -2.15
N ALA A 228 3.60 0.62 -1.45
CA ALA A 228 4.67 1.35 -0.78
C ALA A 228 5.41 0.45 0.21
N TRP A 229 4.68 -0.32 1.03
CA TRP A 229 5.29 -1.31 1.92
C TRP A 229 6.08 -2.38 1.17
N ALA A 230 5.54 -2.90 0.06
CA ALA A 230 6.22 -3.88 -0.78
C ALA A 230 7.50 -3.31 -1.42
N ASP A 231 7.57 -2.00 -1.64
CA ASP A 231 8.75 -1.27 -2.10
C ASP A 231 9.75 -0.96 -0.97
N GLY A 232 9.43 -1.33 0.28
CA GLY A 232 10.24 -0.98 1.46
C GLY A 232 10.06 0.46 1.93
N ALA A 233 9.08 1.19 1.38
CA ALA A 233 8.72 2.53 1.78
C ALA A 233 7.65 2.51 2.89
N GLU A 234 7.49 3.64 3.58
CA GLU A 234 6.43 3.83 4.54
C GLU A 234 5.07 4.00 3.83
N PRO A 235 4.00 3.31 4.29
CA PRO A 235 2.65 3.49 3.74
C PRO A 235 2.16 4.96 3.83
N PRO A 236 1.88 5.64 2.70
CA PRO A 236 1.60 7.08 2.68
C PRO A 236 0.34 7.52 3.42
N SER A 237 -0.67 6.65 3.52
CA SER A 237 -1.97 6.96 4.11
C SER A 237 -2.23 6.17 5.40
N GLY A 238 -1.73 4.93 5.46
CA GLY A 238 -2.02 3.99 6.53
C GLY A 238 -1.00 3.94 7.65
N ALA A 239 0.21 4.51 7.47
CA ALA A 239 1.23 4.51 8.52
C ALA A 239 0.77 5.36 9.71
N GLY A 240 0.46 4.71 10.83
CA GLY A 240 -0.03 5.37 12.05
C GLY A 240 -1.38 6.06 11.92
N ASN A 241 -2.14 5.83 10.85
CA ASN A 241 -3.36 6.60 10.54
C ASN A 241 -4.47 5.70 9.99
N GLN A 242 -5.69 5.92 10.45
CA GLN A 242 -6.90 5.44 9.78
C GLN A 242 -7.51 6.58 8.96
N VAL A 243 -7.79 6.37 7.69
CA VAL A 243 -8.38 7.38 6.81
C VAL A 243 -9.88 7.16 6.71
N GLY A 244 -10.69 8.14 7.10
CA GLY A 244 -12.14 8.15 6.93
C GLY A 244 -12.55 8.95 5.68
N ILE A 245 -13.42 8.38 4.86
CA ILE A 245 -13.84 8.90 3.55
C ILE A 245 -15.36 9.09 3.57
N ASP A 246 -15.80 10.34 3.46
CA ASP A 246 -17.21 10.76 3.37
C ASP A 246 -17.42 11.57 2.09
N LEU A 247 -17.70 10.88 0.98
CA LEU A 247 -17.87 11.57 -0.31
C LEU A 247 -19.18 12.37 -0.40
N VAL A 248 -20.17 12.04 0.43
CA VAL A 248 -21.41 12.82 0.52
C VAL A 248 -21.12 14.20 1.13
N ALA A 249 -20.23 14.27 2.12
CA ALA A 249 -19.75 15.52 2.70
C ALA A 249 -18.54 16.14 1.96
N GLY A 250 -17.95 15.42 1.00
CA GLY A 250 -16.71 15.82 0.33
C GLY A 250 -15.49 15.81 1.26
N GLU A 251 -15.46 14.94 2.27
CA GLU A 251 -14.41 14.91 3.28
C GLU A 251 -13.54 13.65 3.20
N ILE A 252 -12.23 13.84 3.32
CA ILE A 252 -11.26 12.78 3.60
C ILE A 252 -10.46 13.22 4.84
N ARG A 253 -10.50 12.43 5.91
CA ARG A 253 -9.87 12.77 7.19
C ARG A 253 -8.90 11.67 7.62
N ARG A 254 -7.71 12.06 8.07
CA ARG A 254 -6.74 11.15 8.71
C ARG A 254 -6.97 11.17 10.21
N HIS A 255 -7.11 10.00 10.81
CA HIS A 255 -7.27 9.78 12.23
C HIS A 255 -6.01 9.10 12.76
N PRO A 256 -5.13 9.82 13.47
CA PRO A 256 -3.93 9.23 14.06
C PRO A 256 -4.29 8.09 15.03
N VAL A 257 -3.60 6.96 14.89
CA VAL A 257 -3.74 5.79 15.75
C VAL A 257 -2.42 5.59 16.48
N LEU A 258 -2.42 5.91 17.77
CA LEU A 258 -1.25 5.75 18.62
C LEU A 258 -1.33 4.39 19.34
N PRO A 259 -0.22 3.62 19.37
CA PRO A 259 -0.13 2.41 20.17
C PRO A 259 -0.55 2.67 21.62
N VAL A 260 -1.23 1.70 22.22
CA VAL A 260 -1.61 1.73 23.64
C VAL A 260 -0.55 0.98 24.43
N PRO A 261 0.13 1.61 25.41
CA PRO A 261 1.15 0.94 26.20
C PRO A 261 0.60 -0.29 26.92
N ARG A 262 1.24 -1.44 26.71
CA ARG A 262 0.86 -2.70 27.36
C ARG A 262 1.23 -2.66 28.85
N GLY A 263 0.37 -3.24 29.69
CA GLY A 263 0.65 -3.41 31.13
C GLY A 263 0.36 -2.19 32.02
N LEU A 264 -0.12 -1.07 31.47
CA LEU A 264 -0.56 0.09 32.27
C LEU A 264 -2.06 0.11 32.60
N MET A 265 -2.90 -0.59 31.82
CA MET A 265 -4.32 -0.78 32.13
C MET A 265 -4.57 -2.22 32.55
N ARG A 266 -4.99 -2.43 33.80
CA ARG A 266 -5.63 -3.68 34.22
C ARG A 266 -7.11 -3.56 33.90
N GLU A 267 -7.63 -4.42 33.02
CA GLU A 267 -9.07 -4.65 32.95
C GLU A 267 -9.53 -5.09 34.34
N VAL A 268 -10.43 -4.32 34.95
CA VAL A 268 -11.17 -4.77 36.12
C VAL A 268 -12.30 -5.64 35.57
N PRO A 269 -12.37 -6.93 35.92
CA PRO A 269 -13.48 -7.77 35.49
C PRO A 269 -14.78 -7.17 36.02
N VAL A 270 -15.79 -7.08 35.15
CA VAL A 270 -17.19 -6.82 35.54
C VAL A 270 -17.82 -8.14 36.00
#